data_AF-A0A8S3BJW6-F1
#
_entry.id   AF-A0A8S3BJW6-F1
#
_cell.length_a   1.000
_cell.length_b   1.000
_cell.length_c   1.000
_cell.angle_alpha   90.00
_cell.angle_beta   90.00
_cell.angle_gamma   90.00
#
_symmetry.space_group_name_H-M   'P 1'
#
loop_
_entity.id
_entity.type
_entity.pdbx_description
1 polymer ?
#
loop_
_entity_poly.entity_id
_entity_poly.type
_entity_poly.pdbx_seq_one_letter_code
_entity_poly.pdbx_strand_id
1 'polypeptide(L)'
;TEAIYQSPRFSVSIYFLCLFIILTISLISFILLRWTSITRYAYHTESETSLETIDTIYSQPKSLTTPSYILLSLLCSYISSVVFGFLLAISTYVLMPYGHKIFYLGTIISPWMLVLVWILGMIKPVLRQRYVYILITLGSITFAFSMYVALKSPCPPWVDTTKGSVLILFVWFITYILLGYPRLVIANYARRHSPNGMFWFGVQVQCGSLMGSITSYLMVEKFALFHERKPCEHIAC
;
A
#
# COMPACT_ATOMS: atom_id res chain seq x y z
N THR A 1 -20.68 11.13 -28.60
CA THR A 1 -21.22 9.79 -28.29
C THR A 1 -21.52 9.77 -26.81
N GLU A 2 -22.78 9.58 -26.43
CA GLU A 2 -23.15 9.51 -25.00
C GLU A 2 -22.50 8.27 -24.36
N ALA A 3 -21.95 8.44 -23.16
CA ALA A 3 -21.39 7.33 -22.41
C ALA A 3 -22.53 6.38 -21.97
N ILE A 4 -22.57 5.18 -22.53
CA ILE A 4 -23.49 4.13 -22.10
C ILE A 4 -22.91 3.51 -20.82
N TYR A 5 -23.37 4.01 -19.67
CA TYR A 5 -23.05 3.42 -18.38
C TYR A 5 -23.76 2.07 -18.26
N GLN A 6 -22.99 0.98 -18.21
CA GLN A 6 -23.56 -0.31 -17.87
C GLN A 6 -24.04 -0.27 -16.43
N SER A 7 -25.26 -0.75 -16.18
CA SER A 7 -25.79 -0.85 -14.83
C SER A 7 -24.90 -1.77 -14.00
N PRO A 8 -24.49 -1.35 -12.78
CA PRO A 8 -23.69 -2.19 -11.91
C PRO A 8 -24.44 -3.51 -11.65
N ARG A 9 -23.74 -4.64 -11.80
CA ARG A 9 -24.34 -5.98 -11.61
C ARG A 9 -24.89 -6.21 -10.20
N PHE A 10 -24.43 -5.42 -9.23
CA PHE A 10 -24.83 -5.49 -7.83
C PHE A 10 -25.01 -4.08 -7.26
N SER A 11 -25.98 -3.92 -6.36
CA SER A 11 -26.19 -2.67 -5.62
C SER A 11 -25.02 -2.39 -4.67
N VAL A 12 -24.64 -1.11 -4.55
CA VAL A 12 -23.56 -0.62 -3.67
C VAL A 12 -23.79 -1.06 -2.22
N SER A 13 -25.04 -1.06 -1.75
CA SER A 13 -25.39 -1.50 -0.39
C SER A 13 -25.08 -2.98 -0.15
N ILE A 14 -25.30 -3.83 -1.15
CA ILE A 14 -25.01 -5.27 -1.06
C ILE A 14 -23.50 -5.49 -0.96
N TYR A 15 -22.71 -4.75 -1.74
CA TYR A 15 -21.25 -4.80 -1.67
C TYR A 15 -20.73 -4.46 -0.27
N PHE A 16 -21.19 -3.35 0.32
CA PHE A 16 -20.76 -2.95 1.66
C PHE A 16 -21.25 -3.91 2.76
N LEU A 17 -22.46 -4.48 2.62
CA LEU A 17 -22.97 -5.51 3.52
C LEU A 17 -22.09 -6.78 3.48
N CYS A 18 -21.73 -7.25 2.29
CA CYS A 18 -20.83 -8.38 2.12
C CYS A 18 -19.46 -8.11 2.75
N LEU A 19 -18.89 -6.92 2.54
CA LEU A 19 -17.63 -6.52 3.18
C LEU A 19 -17.74 -6.52 4.71
N PHE A 20 -18.83 -5.99 5.27
CA PHE A 20 -19.05 -5.97 6.71
C PHE A 20 -19.13 -7.39 7.29
N ILE A 21 -19.84 -8.30 6.63
CA ILE A 21 -19.94 -9.72 7.05
C ILE A 21 -18.56 -10.39 7.03
N ILE A 22 -17.78 -10.21 5.96
CA ILE A 22 -16.43 -10.81 5.88
C ILE A 22 -15.50 -10.25 6.97
N LEU A 23 -15.55 -8.94 7.23
CA LEU A 23 -14.75 -8.29 8.26
C LEU A 23 -15.14 -8.73 9.68
N THR A 24 -16.43 -8.90 9.95
CA THR A 24 -16.91 -9.39 11.26
C THR A 24 -16.55 -10.86 11.49
N ILE A 25 -16.67 -11.72 10.47
CA ILE A 25 -16.20 -13.12 10.56
C ILE A 25 -14.70 -13.19 10.82
N SER A 26 -13.90 -12.36 10.14
CA SER A 26 -12.46 -12.26 10.36
C SER A 26 -12.13 -11.82 11.79
N LEU A 27 -12.84 -10.81 12.31
CA LEU A 27 -12.68 -10.33 13.68
C LEU A 27 -13.03 -11.42 14.70
N ILE A 28 -14.17 -12.10 14.53
CA ILE A 28 -14.61 -13.20 15.40
C ILE A 28 -13.56 -14.32 15.39
N SER A 29 -13.03 -14.69 14.22
CA SER A 29 -11.99 -15.70 14.08
C SER A 29 -10.71 -15.31 14.83
N PHE A 30 -10.29 -14.05 14.76
CA PHE A 30 -9.13 -13.54 15.51
C PHE A 30 -9.35 -13.55 17.03
N ILE A 31 -10.55 -13.20 17.49
CA ILE A 31 -10.91 -13.25 18.92
C ILE A 31 -10.90 -14.70 19.42
N LEU A 32 -11.48 -15.62 18.65
CA LEU A 32 -11.45 -17.05 18.93
C LEU A 32 -10.02 -17.59 18.97
N LEU A 33 -9.16 -17.19 18.03
CA LEU A 33 -7.74 -17.59 18.00
C LEU A 33 -6.96 -17.06 19.21
N ARG A 34 -7.32 -15.87 19.72
CA ARG A 34 -6.72 -15.27 20.91
C ARG A 34 -7.18 -15.95 22.21
N TRP A 35 -8.42 -16.42 22.26
CA TRP A 35 -8.98 -17.09 23.43
C TRP A 35 -8.64 -18.58 23.48
N THR A 36 -8.45 -19.23 22.34
CA THR A 36 -8.02 -20.64 22.29
C THR A 36 -6.53 -20.75 22.58
N SER A 37 -6.16 -21.66 23.50
CA SER A 37 -4.77 -21.96 23.87
C SER A 37 -3.95 -22.59 22.73
N ILE A 38 -4.58 -22.86 21.57
CA ILE A 38 -3.97 -23.42 20.36
C ILE A 38 -2.82 -22.54 19.86
N THR A 39 -2.96 -21.21 19.92
CA THR A 39 -1.87 -20.28 19.59
C THR A 39 -0.68 -20.41 20.52
N ARG A 40 -0.91 -20.70 21.81
CA ARG A 40 0.15 -20.93 22.80
C ARG A 40 0.88 -22.26 22.55
N TYR A 41 0.18 -23.28 22.04
CA TYR A 41 0.77 -24.58 21.68
C TYR A 41 1.57 -24.52 20.37
N ALA A 42 1.03 -23.89 19.33
CA ALA A 42 1.73 -23.69 18.05
C ALA A 42 3.00 -22.83 18.19
N TYR A 43 2.97 -21.82 19.09
CA TYR A 43 4.14 -20.99 19.38
C TYR A 43 5.27 -21.77 20.07
N HIS A 44 4.95 -22.74 20.94
CA HIS A 44 5.96 -23.60 21.58
C HIS A 44 6.62 -24.54 20.57
N THR A 45 5.84 -25.17 19.69
CA THR A 45 6.36 -26.08 18.66
C THR A 45 7.21 -25.35 17.62
N GLU A 46 6.80 -24.16 17.17
CA GLU A 46 7.58 -23.35 16.22
C GLU A 46 8.84 -22.76 16.90
N SER A 47 8.81 -22.47 18.20
CA SER A 47 9.96 -22.00 18.99
C SER A 47 11.03 -23.08 19.18
N GLU A 48 10.67 -24.34 19.43
CA GLU A 48 11.65 -25.43 19.56
C GLU A 48 12.32 -25.79 18.23
N THR A 49 11.55 -25.86 17.14
CA THR A 49 12.12 -26.16 15.80
C THR A 49 12.93 -24.99 15.23
N SER A 50 12.58 -23.75 15.58
CA SER A 50 13.32 -22.56 15.14
C SER A 50 14.55 -22.25 16.01
N LEU A 51 14.59 -22.59 17.31
CA LEU A 51 15.79 -22.40 18.14
C LEU A 51 16.98 -23.23 17.62
N GLU A 52 16.78 -24.50 17.27
CA GLU A 52 17.86 -25.36 16.74
C GLU A 52 18.43 -24.86 15.40
N THR A 53 17.62 -24.16 14.60
CA THR A 53 18.03 -23.65 13.28
C THR A 53 18.51 -22.18 13.32
N ILE A 54 18.11 -21.40 14.33
CA ILE A 54 18.45 -19.98 14.48
C ILE A 54 19.75 -19.77 15.26
N ASP A 55 20.04 -20.60 16.27
CA ASP A 55 21.28 -20.50 17.08
C ASP A 55 22.55 -20.74 16.25
N THR A 56 22.46 -21.42 15.11
CA THR A 56 23.59 -21.63 14.19
C THR A 56 23.80 -20.48 13.18
N ILE A 57 22.84 -19.55 13.00
CA ILE A 57 22.88 -18.53 11.92
C ILE A 57 22.81 -17.08 12.42
N TYR A 58 22.19 -16.78 13.57
CA TYR A 58 22.02 -15.39 14.02
C TYR A 58 22.74 -15.08 15.32
N SER A 59 23.89 -14.42 15.18
CA SER A 59 24.44 -13.54 16.21
C SER A 59 23.34 -12.57 16.69
N GLN A 60 23.13 -12.52 18.01
CA GLN A 60 22.23 -11.60 18.73
C GLN A 60 22.06 -10.23 18.01
N PRO A 61 20.84 -9.82 17.62
CA PRO A 61 20.65 -8.51 17.02
C PRO A 61 20.87 -7.43 18.08
N LYS A 62 21.79 -6.51 17.77
CA LYS A 62 22.03 -5.26 18.50
C LYS A 62 20.68 -4.61 18.85
N SER A 63 20.44 -4.34 20.13
CA SER A 63 19.22 -3.65 20.58
C SER A 63 19.02 -2.37 19.77
N LEU A 64 17.91 -2.27 19.03
CA LEU A 64 17.55 -0.97 18.45
C LEU A 64 17.24 -0.02 19.58
N THR A 65 17.80 1.16 19.47
CA THR A 65 17.43 2.28 20.32
C THR A 65 15.95 2.58 20.09
N THR A 66 15.16 2.71 21.16
CA THR A 66 13.75 3.11 21.16
C THR A 66 13.38 4.19 20.12
N PRO A 67 14.15 5.29 19.93
CA PRO A 67 13.85 6.28 18.88
C PRO A 67 13.87 5.73 17.45
N SER A 68 14.74 4.77 17.14
CA SER A 68 14.80 4.16 15.81
C SER A 68 13.54 3.34 15.51
N TYR A 69 12.99 2.67 16.53
CA TYR A 69 11.73 1.92 16.40
C TYR A 69 10.55 2.85 16.17
N ILE A 70 10.43 3.93 16.97
CA ILE A 70 9.37 4.95 16.81
C ILE A 70 9.43 5.56 15.41
N LEU A 71 10.61 5.96 14.95
CA LEU A 71 10.79 6.51 13.60
C LEU A 71 10.35 5.51 12.52
N LEU A 72 10.68 4.23 12.70
CA LEU A 72 10.28 3.18 11.75
C LEU A 72 8.77 2.97 11.73
N SER A 73 8.11 3.03 12.89
CA SER A 73 6.65 2.98 13.02
C SER A 73 5.97 4.19 12.35
N LEU A 74 6.49 5.40 12.54
CA LEU A 74 5.98 6.61 11.87
C LEU A 74 6.11 6.50 10.35
N LEU A 75 7.26 6.02 9.87
CA LEU A 75 7.45 5.78 8.44
C LEU A 75 6.53 4.70 7.89
N CYS A 76 6.22 3.67 8.67
CA CYS A 76 5.23 2.66 8.27
C CYS A 76 3.83 3.26 8.11
N SER A 77 3.42 4.12 9.05
CA SER A 77 2.16 4.85 8.96
C SER A 77 2.13 5.75 7.72
N TYR A 78 3.20 6.51 7.46
CA TYR A 78 3.36 7.31 6.24
C TYR A 78 3.25 6.47 4.96
N ILE A 79 3.99 5.37 4.85
CA ILE A 79 3.93 4.48 3.68
C ILE A 79 2.51 3.94 3.48
N SER A 80 1.85 3.54 4.57
CA SER A 80 0.50 2.96 4.52
C SER A 80 -0.53 4.01 4.11
N SER A 81 -0.39 5.26 4.56
CA SER A 81 -1.16 6.41 4.12
C SER A 81 -1.01 6.64 2.60
N VAL A 82 0.21 6.58 2.08
CA VAL A 82 0.45 6.79 0.65
C VAL A 82 -0.11 5.63 -0.19
N VAL A 83 0.23 4.39 0.14
CA VAL A 83 -0.08 3.21 -0.69
C VAL A 83 -1.57 2.87 -0.67
N PHE A 84 -2.20 2.92 0.50
CA PHE A 84 -3.61 2.50 0.67
C PHE A 84 -4.60 3.66 0.74
N GLY A 85 -4.13 4.88 1.04
CA GLY A 85 -4.97 6.08 1.06
C GLY A 85 -4.85 6.89 -0.22
N PHE A 86 -3.70 7.52 -0.43
CA PHE A 86 -3.51 8.47 -1.53
C PHE A 86 -3.52 7.82 -2.92
N LEU A 87 -2.69 6.79 -3.17
CA LEU A 87 -2.61 6.16 -4.49
C LEU A 87 -3.94 5.58 -4.94
N LEU A 88 -4.74 5.04 -4.01
CA LEU A 88 -6.08 4.55 -4.36
C LEU A 88 -6.99 5.70 -4.82
N ALA A 89 -6.99 6.81 -4.09
CA ALA A 89 -7.83 7.97 -4.38
C ALA A 89 -7.42 8.72 -5.67
N ILE A 90 -6.12 8.88 -5.92
CA ILE A 90 -5.63 9.64 -7.08
C ILE A 90 -5.53 8.81 -8.37
N SER A 91 -5.78 7.50 -8.30
CA SER A 91 -5.60 6.57 -9.43
C SER A 91 -6.37 6.97 -10.68
N THR A 92 -7.59 7.50 -10.53
CA THR A 92 -8.41 8.00 -11.62
C THR A 92 -7.79 9.23 -12.27
N TYR A 93 -7.35 10.22 -11.47
CA TYR A 93 -6.76 11.46 -11.97
C TYR A 93 -5.39 11.27 -12.63
N VAL A 94 -4.62 10.27 -12.21
CA VAL A 94 -3.28 9.98 -12.75
C VAL A 94 -3.36 9.17 -14.04
N LEU A 95 -4.14 8.08 -14.06
CA LEU A 95 -4.07 7.10 -15.14
C LEU A 95 -5.13 7.34 -16.24
N MET A 96 -6.29 7.90 -15.90
CA MET A 96 -7.39 8.11 -16.85
C MET A 96 -7.05 9.12 -17.96
N PRO A 97 -6.30 10.21 -17.72
CA PRO A 97 -5.92 11.15 -18.79
C PRO A 97 -5.10 10.49 -19.92
N TYR A 98 -4.33 9.44 -19.61
CA TYR A 98 -3.51 8.68 -20.57
C TYR A 98 -4.30 7.57 -21.29
N GLY A 99 -5.59 7.41 -20.97
CA GLY A 99 -6.52 6.52 -21.65
C GLY A 99 -7.08 5.41 -20.76
N HIS A 100 -8.29 4.94 -21.11
CA HIS A 100 -9.01 3.90 -20.36
C HIS A 100 -8.24 2.58 -20.26
N LYS A 101 -7.48 2.21 -21.32
CA LYS A 101 -6.63 1.01 -21.31
C LYS A 101 -5.53 1.10 -20.24
N ILE A 102 -4.96 2.29 -20.05
CA ILE A 102 -3.90 2.56 -19.08
C ILE A 102 -4.45 2.50 -17.66
N PHE A 103 -5.62 3.12 -17.42
CA PHE A 103 -6.33 3.01 -16.15
C PHE A 103 -6.66 1.56 -15.79
N TYR A 104 -7.20 0.79 -16.75
CA TYR A 104 -7.52 -0.64 -16.56
C TYR A 104 -6.27 -1.46 -16.20
N LEU A 105 -5.19 -1.31 -16.97
CA LEU A 105 -3.94 -2.04 -16.75
C LEU A 105 -3.31 -1.67 -15.39
N GLY A 106 -3.27 -0.38 -15.07
CA GLY A 106 -2.77 0.11 -13.79
C GLY A 106 -3.52 -0.48 -12.60
N THR A 107 -4.86 -0.48 -12.67
CA THR A 107 -5.71 -1.00 -11.60
C THR A 107 -5.53 -2.49 -11.38
N ILE A 108 -5.48 -3.29 -12.45
CA ILE A 108 -5.34 -4.74 -12.34
C ILE A 108 -3.94 -5.15 -11.88
N ILE A 109 -2.88 -4.49 -12.37
CA ILE A 109 -1.50 -4.87 -12.07
C ILE A 109 -1.04 -4.36 -10.69
N SER A 110 -1.62 -3.28 -10.16
CA SER A 110 -1.18 -2.72 -8.86
C SER A 110 -1.18 -3.74 -7.70
N PRO A 111 -2.21 -4.59 -7.52
CA PRO A 111 -2.17 -5.69 -6.55
C PRO A 111 -1.04 -6.71 -6.81
N TRP A 112 -0.72 -7.01 -8.08
CA TRP A 112 0.40 -7.91 -8.42
C TRP A 112 1.75 -7.32 -8.04
N MET A 113 1.93 -5.99 -8.10
CA MET A 113 3.15 -5.33 -7.63
C MET A 113 3.37 -5.56 -6.12
N LEU A 114 2.29 -5.58 -5.33
CA LEU A 114 2.38 -5.95 -3.92
C LEU A 114 2.80 -7.41 -3.73
N VAL A 115 2.35 -8.34 -4.58
CA VAL A 115 2.81 -9.74 -4.55
C VAL A 115 4.29 -9.83 -4.91
N LEU A 116 4.76 -9.08 -5.91
CA LEU A 116 6.18 -9.03 -6.27
C LEU A 116 7.04 -8.55 -5.11
N VAL A 117 6.58 -7.56 -4.33
CA VAL A 117 7.27 -7.12 -3.11
C VAL A 117 7.45 -8.27 -2.11
N TRP A 118 6.46 -9.17 -1.98
CA TRP A 118 6.56 -10.30 -1.06
C TRP A 118 7.60 -11.31 -1.53
N ILE A 119 7.63 -11.59 -2.85
CA ILE A 119 8.66 -12.43 -3.48
C ILE A 119 10.06 -11.83 -3.23
N LEU A 120 10.22 -10.51 -3.43
CA LEU A 120 11.49 -9.81 -3.14
C LEU A 120 11.89 -9.93 -1.66
N GLY A 121 10.93 -9.86 -0.75
CA GLY A 121 11.15 -10.06 0.69
C GLY A 121 11.57 -11.47 1.06
N MET A 122 11.14 -12.50 0.33
CA MET A 122 11.64 -13.86 0.54
C MET A 122 13.12 -13.97 0.16
N ILE A 123 13.56 -13.28 -0.90
CA ILE A 123 14.97 -13.29 -1.33
C ILE A 123 15.85 -12.50 -0.36
N LYS A 124 15.37 -11.33 0.11
CA LYS A 124 16.09 -10.46 1.06
C LYS A 124 15.15 -9.97 2.16
N PRO A 125 14.98 -10.73 3.26
CA PRO A 125 14.01 -10.39 4.29
C PRO A 125 14.43 -9.21 5.18
N VAL A 126 15.73 -8.88 5.22
CA VAL A 126 16.27 -7.82 6.07
C VAL A 126 17.21 -6.93 5.27
N LEU A 127 17.03 -5.63 5.41
CA LEU A 127 17.95 -4.62 4.91
C LEU A 127 18.57 -3.84 6.07
N ARG A 128 19.75 -3.28 5.80
CA ARG A 128 20.27 -2.21 6.65
C ARG A 128 19.29 -1.03 6.63
N GLN A 129 19.02 -0.47 7.80
CA GLN A 129 18.10 0.66 8.01
C GLN A 129 18.34 1.83 7.05
N ARG A 130 19.60 2.10 6.68
CA ARG A 130 19.96 3.13 5.67
C ARG A 130 19.29 2.91 4.30
N TYR A 131 19.23 1.67 3.81
CA TYR A 131 18.59 1.36 2.53
C TYR A 131 17.08 1.51 2.60
N VAL A 132 16.47 1.20 3.76
CA VAL A 132 15.03 1.43 4.00
C VAL A 132 14.71 2.91 3.82
N TYR A 133 15.50 3.80 4.42
CA TYR A 133 15.31 5.24 4.24
C TYR A 133 15.47 5.68 2.78
N ILE A 134 16.51 5.20 2.09
CA ILE A 134 16.75 5.54 0.67
C ILE A 134 15.57 5.12 -0.21
N LEU A 135 15.04 3.92 0.00
CA LEU A 135 13.88 3.41 -0.75
C LEU A 135 12.62 4.23 -0.47
N ILE A 136 12.37 4.61 0.80
CA ILE A 136 11.24 5.47 1.16
C ILE A 136 11.38 6.84 0.51
N THR A 137 12.57 7.43 0.51
CA THR A 137 12.80 8.73 -0.14
C THR A 137 12.57 8.63 -1.64
N LEU A 138 13.06 7.58 -2.30
CA LEU A 138 12.87 7.38 -3.73
C LEU A 138 11.40 7.13 -4.08
N GLY A 139 10.71 6.31 -3.30
CA GLY A 139 9.27 6.08 -3.46
C GLY A 139 8.43 7.33 -3.18
N SER A 140 8.88 8.21 -2.30
CA SER A 140 8.23 9.50 -2.05
C SER A 140 8.42 10.46 -3.23
N ILE A 141 9.56 10.42 -3.91
CA ILE A 141 9.80 11.21 -5.14
C ILE A 141 8.86 10.74 -6.26
N THR A 142 8.72 9.43 -6.47
CA THR A 142 7.82 8.88 -7.50
C THR A 142 6.34 9.11 -7.16
N PHE A 143 5.98 9.07 -5.87
CA PHE A 143 4.67 9.48 -5.40
C PHE A 143 4.41 10.98 -5.65
N ALA A 144 5.37 11.86 -5.33
CA ALA A 144 5.25 13.29 -5.57
C ALA A 144 5.07 13.61 -7.07
N PHE A 145 5.77 12.89 -7.96
CA PHE A 145 5.54 12.97 -9.40
C PHE A 145 4.12 12.53 -9.78
N SER A 146 3.63 11.42 -9.23
CA SER A 146 2.25 10.95 -9.48
C SER A 146 1.23 11.98 -8.98
N MET A 147 1.48 12.61 -7.84
CA MET A 147 0.65 13.69 -7.30
C MET A 147 0.68 14.93 -8.20
N TYR A 148 1.84 15.31 -8.73
CA TYR A 148 1.96 16.40 -9.70
C TYR A 148 1.16 16.14 -10.98
N VAL A 149 1.21 14.91 -11.50
CA VAL A 149 0.40 14.47 -12.65
C VAL A 149 -1.10 14.58 -12.33
N ALA A 150 -1.51 14.14 -11.15
CA ALA A 150 -2.91 14.25 -10.70
C ALA A 150 -3.37 15.72 -10.65
N LEU A 151 -2.56 16.63 -10.12
CA LEU A 151 -2.87 18.06 -10.04
C LEU A 151 -2.94 18.75 -11.41
N LYS A 152 -2.28 18.20 -12.43
CA LYS A 152 -2.34 18.69 -13.82
C LYS A 152 -3.45 18.03 -14.64
N SER A 153 -4.23 17.12 -14.06
CA SER A 153 -5.43 16.58 -14.70
C SER A 153 -6.42 17.72 -14.96
N PRO A 154 -6.96 17.88 -16.19
CA PRO A 154 -7.14 16.86 -17.24
C PRO A 154 -6.03 16.77 -18.31
N CYS A 155 -5.06 17.69 -18.35
CA CYS A 155 -3.97 17.72 -19.34
C CYS A 155 -2.58 17.56 -18.68
N PRO A 156 -2.25 16.39 -18.11
CA PRO A 156 -0.92 16.14 -17.57
C PRO A 156 0.18 16.17 -18.65
N PRO A 157 1.46 16.26 -18.26
CA PRO A 157 2.56 16.26 -19.21
C PRO A 157 2.61 14.96 -20.04
N TRP A 158 2.89 15.10 -21.33
CA TRP A 158 3.00 14.00 -22.31
C TRP A 158 1.72 13.20 -22.56
N VAL A 159 0.56 13.79 -22.30
CA VAL A 159 -0.75 13.25 -22.71
C VAL A 159 -0.79 13.03 -24.22
N ASP A 160 -1.57 12.04 -24.64
CA ASP A 160 -1.76 11.61 -26.04
C ASP A 160 -0.50 11.09 -26.77
N THR A 161 0.62 10.91 -26.05
CA THR A 161 1.81 10.21 -26.56
C THR A 161 1.96 8.82 -25.95
N THR A 162 2.29 7.81 -26.76
CA THR A 162 2.56 6.43 -26.28
C THR A 162 3.68 6.40 -25.23
N LYS A 163 4.67 7.29 -25.36
CA LYS A 163 5.79 7.41 -24.41
C LYS A 163 5.30 7.86 -23.02
N GLY A 164 4.39 8.84 -22.95
CA GLY A 164 3.79 9.29 -21.70
C GLY A 164 3.00 8.20 -20.99
N SER A 165 2.17 7.45 -21.74
CA SER A 165 1.38 6.34 -21.21
C SER A 165 2.22 5.21 -20.61
N VAL A 166 3.34 4.84 -21.24
CA VAL A 166 4.25 3.81 -20.70
C VAL A 166 5.00 4.33 -19.49
N LEU A 167 5.47 5.59 -19.53
CA LEU A 167 6.20 6.20 -18.42
C LEU A 167 5.34 6.29 -17.16
N ILE A 168 4.08 6.72 -17.28
CA ILE A 168 3.22 6.87 -16.11
C ILE A 168 2.91 5.52 -15.45
N LEU A 169 2.70 4.45 -16.23
CA LEU A 169 2.53 3.11 -15.68
C LEU A 169 3.78 2.62 -14.98
N PHE A 170 4.95 2.86 -15.57
CA PHE A 170 6.21 2.50 -14.96
C PHE A 170 6.41 3.22 -13.62
N VAL A 171 6.16 4.53 -13.57
CA VAL A 171 6.25 5.33 -12.33
C VAL A 171 5.20 4.88 -11.31
N TRP A 172 4.00 4.54 -11.75
CA TRP A 172 2.93 4.02 -10.89
C TRP A 172 3.37 2.72 -10.21
N PHE A 173 3.79 1.72 -10.97
CA PHE A 173 4.18 0.42 -10.44
C PHE A 173 5.46 0.48 -9.60
N ILE A 174 6.46 1.26 -10.02
CA ILE A 174 7.69 1.39 -9.23
C ILE A 174 7.42 2.06 -7.89
N THR A 175 6.43 2.96 -7.79
CA THR A 175 6.00 3.55 -6.51
C THR A 175 5.48 2.47 -5.56
N TYR A 176 4.65 1.54 -6.03
CA TYR A 176 4.18 0.41 -5.22
C TYR A 176 5.32 -0.47 -4.71
N ILE A 177 6.32 -0.74 -5.56
CA ILE A 177 7.47 -1.57 -5.17
C ILE A 177 8.37 -0.82 -4.17
N LEU A 178 8.72 0.43 -4.48
CA LEU A 178 9.64 1.25 -3.67
C LEU A 178 9.09 1.58 -2.29
N LEU A 179 7.78 1.72 -2.13
CA LEU A 179 7.14 1.95 -0.83
C LEU A 179 6.73 0.63 -0.17
N GLY A 180 6.26 -0.34 -0.94
CA GLY A 180 5.83 -1.65 -0.43
C GLY A 180 6.97 -2.46 0.20
N TYR A 181 8.16 -2.45 -0.41
CA TYR A 181 9.29 -3.23 0.08
C TYR A 181 9.84 -2.75 1.44
N PRO A 182 10.06 -1.44 1.66
CA PRO A 182 10.32 -0.89 3.00
C PRO A 182 9.27 -1.31 4.03
N ARG A 183 7.97 -1.24 3.71
CA ARG A 183 6.90 -1.66 4.63
C ARG A 183 7.04 -3.12 5.05
N LEU A 184 7.41 -4.02 4.13
CA LEU A 184 7.67 -5.42 4.44
C LEU A 184 8.89 -5.60 5.36
N VAL A 185 9.98 -4.87 5.10
CA VAL A 185 11.18 -4.89 5.96
C VAL A 185 10.86 -4.35 7.35
N ILE A 186 10.02 -3.33 7.46
CA ILE A 186 9.54 -2.79 8.75
C ILE A 186 8.70 -3.83 9.51
N ALA A 187 7.81 -4.55 8.83
CA ALA A 187 7.08 -5.67 9.41
C ALA A 187 8.03 -6.73 9.97
N ASN A 188 9.02 -7.15 9.19
CA ASN A 188 10.04 -8.12 9.63
C ASN A 188 10.83 -7.62 10.84
N TYR A 189 11.15 -6.32 10.85
CA TYR A 189 11.81 -5.68 11.98
C TYR A 189 10.93 -5.72 13.25
N ALA A 190 9.66 -5.34 13.13
CA ALA A 190 8.70 -5.35 14.23
C ALA A 190 8.49 -6.77 14.79
N ARG A 191 8.40 -7.80 13.94
CA ARG A 191 8.26 -9.21 14.35
C ARG A 191 9.43 -9.69 15.20
N ARG A 192 10.67 -9.30 14.84
CA ARG A 192 11.87 -9.76 15.54
C ARG A 192 12.14 -9.04 16.86
N HIS A 193 11.69 -7.79 16.99
CA HIS A 193 12.07 -6.95 18.12
C HIS A 193 11.07 -6.95 19.28
N SER A 194 9.80 -7.30 19.03
CA SER A 194 8.77 -7.34 20.08
C SER A 194 7.84 -8.53 19.90
N PRO A 195 7.47 -9.26 20.98
CA PRO A 195 6.50 -10.35 20.90
C PRO A 195 5.12 -9.86 20.40
N ASN A 196 4.77 -8.60 20.68
CA ASN A 196 3.55 -7.96 20.20
C ASN A 196 3.82 -7.03 18.99
N GLY A 197 5.00 -7.09 18.38
CA GLY A 197 5.41 -6.14 17.34
C GLY A 197 4.57 -6.18 16.08
N MET A 198 4.08 -7.37 15.69
CA MET A 198 3.18 -7.52 14.53
C MET A 198 1.79 -6.92 14.78
N PHE A 199 1.28 -7.00 16.02
CA PHE A 199 0.03 -6.33 16.40
C PHE A 199 0.16 -4.81 16.26
N TRP A 200 1.21 -4.23 16.85
CA TRP A 200 1.46 -2.79 16.75
C TRP A 200 1.75 -2.33 15.32
N PHE A 201 2.46 -3.13 14.53
CA PHE A 201 2.63 -2.89 13.09
C PHE A 201 1.27 -2.82 12.38
N GLY A 202 0.37 -3.77 12.66
CA GLY A 202 -0.99 -3.75 12.12
C GLY A 202 -1.78 -2.49 12.51
N VAL A 203 -1.71 -2.08 13.78
CA VAL A 203 -2.33 -0.83 14.25
C VAL A 203 -1.79 0.38 13.46
N GLN A 204 -0.47 0.49 13.30
CA GLN A 204 0.15 1.59 12.56
C GLN A 204 -0.24 1.62 11.09
N VAL A 205 -0.36 0.47 10.44
CA VAL A 205 -0.83 0.36 9.05
C VAL A 205 -2.25 0.92 8.92
N GLN A 206 -3.15 0.54 9.82
CA GLN A 206 -4.56 0.96 9.76
C GLN A 206 -4.72 2.44 10.13
N CYS A 207 -3.99 2.94 11.12
CA CYS A 207 -3.94 4.36 11.42
C CYS A 207 -3.43 5.16 10.21
N GLY A 208 -2.36 4.69 9.57
CA GLY A 208 -1.81 5.32 8.37
C GLY A 208 -2.79 5.35 7.21
N SER A 209 -3.41 4.22 6.87
CA SER A 209 -4.40 4.16 5.77
C SER A 209 -5.60 5.06 6.05
N LEU A 210 -6.12 5.08 7.29
CA LEU A 210 -7.20 5.98 7.70
C LEU A 210 -6.81 7.45 7.53
N MET A 211 -5.64 7.85 8.02
CA MET A 211 -5.13 9.23 7.86
C MET A 211 -4.99 9.60 6.38
N GLY A 212 -4.47 8.69 5.57
CA GLY A 212 -4.31 8.87 4.13
C GLY A 212 -5.65 9.02 3.41
N SER A 213 -6.62 8.16 3.71
CA SER A 213 -7.97 8.20 3.12
C SER A 213 -8.75 9.45 3.52
N ILE A 214 -8.69 9.90 4.78
CA ILE A 214 -9.32 11.16 5.21
C ILE A 214 -8.69 12.32 4.46
N THR A 215 -7.36 12.37 4.39
CA THR A 215 -6.65 13.47 3.73
C THR A 215 -6.93 13.49 2.23
N SER A 216 -6.86 12.34 1.56
CA SER A 216 -7.14 12.26 0.11
C SER A 216 -8.60 12.59 -0.21
N TYR A 217 -9.55 12.15 0.63
CA TYR A 217 -10.95 12.54 0.51
C TYR A 217 -11.15 14.05 0.60
N LEU A 218 -10.54 14.72 1.59
CA LEU A 218 -10.62 16.18 1.71
C LEU A 218 -10.03 16.87 0.48
N MET A 219 -8.90 16.40 -0.03
CA MET A 219 -8.26 16.97 -1.24
C MET A 219 -9.12 16.82 -2.49
N VAL A 220 -9.76 15.67 -2.67
CA VAL A 220 -10.60 15.36 -3.83
C VAL A 220 -11.94 16.10 -3.74
N GLU A 221 -12.67 15.96 -2.63
CA GLU A 221 -14.07 16.38 -2.55
C GLU A 221 -14.24 17.81 -2.03
N LYS A 222 -13.48 18.21 -1.01
CA LYS A 222 -13.65 19.54 -0.38
C LYS A 222 -12.84 20.61 -1.08
N PHE A 223 -11.58 20.32 -1.37
CA PHE A 223 -10.71 21.29 -2.04
C PHE A 223 -10.81 21.24 -3.56
N ALA A 224 -11.47 20.21 -4.14
CA ALA A 224 -11.64 20.04 -5.59
C ALA A 224 -10.33 20.24 -6.36
N LEU A 225 -9.20 19.78 -5.79
CA LEU A 225 -7.87 20.01 -6.35
C LEU A 225 -7.64 19.26 -7.65
N PHE A 226 -8.42 18.22 -7.89
CA PHE A 226 -8.27 17.35 -9.04
C PHE A 226 -9.50 17.46 -9.94
N HIS A 227 -9.25 17.71 -11.23
CA HIS A 227 -10.30 17.77 -12.24
C HIS A 227 -10.27 16.49 -13.07
N GLU A 228 -11.39 15.78 -13.11
CA GLU A 228 -11.51 14.57 -13.95
C GLU A 228 -11.61 14.95 -15.43
N ARG A 229 -10.92 14.21 -16.31
CA ARG A 229 -11.14 14.31 -17.75
C ARG A 229 -12.49 13.66 -18.07
N LYS A 230 -13.50 14.46 -18.37
CA LYS A 230 -14.83 13.94 -18.73
C LYS A 230 -14.74 13.06 -19.98
N PRO A 231 -15.35 11.86 -19.97
CA PRO A 231 -15.44 11.06 -21.17
C PRO A 231 -16.25 11.84 -22.22
N CYS A 232 -15.77 11.83 -23.46
CA CYS A 232 -16.44 12.39 -24.64
C CYS A 232 -16.38 13.92 -24.83
N GLU A 233 -15.61 14.65 -24.02
CA GLU A 233 -15.27 16.06 -24.29
C GLU A 233 -13.92 16.13 -25.02
N HIS A 234 -13.91 16.65 -26.25
CA HIS A 234 -12.67 16.88 -27.02
C HIS A 234 -11.91 18.06 -26.42
N ILE A 235 -11.25 17.84 -25.30
CA ILE A 235 -10.27 18.76 -24.75
C ILE A 235 -8.94 18.45 -25.45
N ALA A 236 -8.54 19.34 -26.36
CA ALA A 236 -7.21 19.32 -26.96
C ALA A 236 -6.21 19.80 -25.90
N CYS A 237 -5.42 18.84 -25.41
CA CYS A 237 -4.15 19.06 -24.75
C CYS A 237 -3.05 18.96 -25.84
#